data_AF-A0A067SMP7-F1
#
_entry.id   AF-A0A067SMP7-F1
#
_cell.length_a   1.000
_cell.length_b   1.000
_cell.length_c   1.000
_cell.angle_alpha   90.00
_cell.angle_beta   90.00
_cell.angle_gamma   90.00
#
_symmetry.space_group_name_H-M   'P 1'
#
loop_
_entity.id
_entity.type
_entity.pdbx_description
1 polymer ?
#
loop_
_entity_poly.entity_id
_entity_poly.type
_entity_poly.pdbx_seq_one_letter_code
_entity_poly.pdbx_strand_id
1 'polypeptide(L)'
;LIRNLATEREAKVIRAETEITSKAQRNATEEDDPAATEPIEGGPKTSEVPPDDIPRNKLLSEVDISSALTKDQHRQLEAIVLSNEQAFGLDGRLGNYPSKVEIQMKPGTTPISLPPFPASPAKREIIDKQMNAWIELGVIEPSKSPWAAPVFIVYRNGK
;
A
#
# COMPACT_ATOMS: atom_id res chain seq x y z
N LEU A 1 -40.87 59.77 31.12
CA LEU A 1 -39.85 59.02 30.38
C LEU A 1 -39.73 57.63 30.99
N ILE A 2 -39.90 56.60 30.17
CA ILE A 2 -40.09 55.19 30.53
C ILE A 2 -38.73 54.50 30.77
N ARG A 3 -38.65 53.64 31.79
CA ARG A 3 -37.56 52.70 32.11
C ARG A 3 -37.35 51.68 30.99
N ASN A 4 -36.15 51.10 30.86
CA ASN A 4 -35.88 49.64 30.67
C ASN A 4 -34.37 49.45 30.40
N LEU A 5 -33.62 48.91 31.37
CA LEU A 5 -33.37 47.48 31.67
C LEU A 5 -32.14 46.95 30.90
N ALA A 6 -31.10 46.68 31.68
CA ALA A 6 -29.85 46.06 31.28
C ALA A 6 -30.07 44.66 30.70
N THR A 7 -29.26 44.29 29.71
CA THR A 7 -28.93 42.88 29.46
C THR A 7 -27.54 42.82 28.81
N GLU A 8 -26.50 42.70 29.64
CA GLU A 8 -25.20 42.24 29.17
C GLU A 8 -25.35 40.75 28.81
N ARG A 9 -25.22 40.43 27.53
CA ARG A 9 -25.11 39.04 27.08
C ARG A 9 -23.63 38.65 27.15
N GLU A 10 -23.24 37.95 28.22
CA GLU A 10 -22.00 37.18 28.21
C GLU A 10 -22.12 36.08 27.14
N ALA A 11 -21.33 36.22 26.07
CA ALA A 11 -21.17 35.18 25.08
C ALA A 11 -20.31 34.06 25.68
N LYS A 12 -20.95 33.01 26.20
CA LYS A 12 -20.26 31.82 26.70
C LYS A 12 -19.83 30.97 25.50
N VAL A 13 -18.55 31.05 25.14
CA VAL A 13 -17.93 30.18 24.11
C VAL A 13 -17.86 28.77 24.66
N ILE A 14 -18.64 27.85 24.10
CA ILE A 14 -18.53 26.42 24.41
C ILE A 14 -17.44 25.84 23.50
N ARG A 15 -16.27 25.56 24.08
CA ARG A 15 -15.23 24.78 23.41
C ARG A 15 -15.54 23.30 23.65
N ALA A 16 -15.85 22.56 22.60
CA ALA A 16 -15.93 21.10 22.67
C ALA A 16 -14.51 20.55 22.55
N GLU A 17 -14.01 19.91 23.61
CA GLU A 17 -12.79 19.11 23.56
C GLU A 17 -13.18 17.68 23.19
N THR A 18 -12.53 17.14 22.16
CA THR A 18 -12.73 15.75 21.73
C THR A 18 -11.51 14.95 22.16
N GLU A 19 -11.68 14.06 23.14
CA GLU A 19 -10.66 13.07 23.46
C GLU A 19 -10.67 11.99 22.38
N ILE A 20 -9.64 11.98 21.54
CA ILE A 20 -9.48 10.95 20.51
C ILE A 20 -8.96 9.67 21.19
N THR A 21 -9.88 8.80 21.62
CA THR A 21 -9.56 7.55 22.34
C THR A 21 -9.32 6.35 21.40
N SER A 22 -8.83 6.60 20.19
CA SER A 22 -8.59 5.52 19.23
C SER A 22 -7.48 4.58 19.73
N LYS A 23 -7.63 3.28 19.50
CA LYS A 23 -6.57 2.30 19.79
C LYS A 23 -5.26 2.64 19.06
N ALA A 24 -5.36 3.21 17.85
CA ALA A 24 -4.21 3.64 17.08
C ALA A 24 -3.43 4.79 17.75
N GLN A 25 -4.12 5.68 18.46
CA GLN A 25 -3.48 6.80 19.17
C GLN A 25 -2.74 6.30 20.40
N ARG A 26 -3.36 5.40 21.18
CA ARG A 26 -2.73 4.75 22.34
C ARG A 26 -1.46 3.99 21.96
N ASN A 27 -1.55 3.17 20.91
CA ASN A 27 -0.39 2.42 20.38
C ASN A 27 0.75 3.32 19.85
N ALA A 28 0.47 4.59 19.55
CA ALA A 28 1.47 5.53 19.02
C ALA A 28 2.10 6.42 20.10
N THR A 29 1.49 6.53 21.28
CA THR A 29 1.92 7.43 22.36
C THR A 29 2.34 6.73 23.64
N GLU A 30 1.93 5.49 23.86
CA GLU A 30 2.33 4.71 25.03
C GLU A 30 3.71 4.07 24.81
N GLU A 31 4.45 3.81 25.89
CA GLU A 31 5.74 3.13 25.82
C GLU A 31 5.57 1.70 25.30
N ASP A 32 6.50 1.25 24.47
CA ASP A 32 6.48 -0.12 23.94
C ASP A 32 6.50 -1.13 25.10
N ASP A 33 5.69 -2.19 24.96
CA ASP A 33 5.61 -3.27 25.94
C ASP A 33 7.01 -3.87 26.15
N PRO A 34 7.58 -3.84 27.37
CA PRO A 34 8.92 -4.37 27.64
C PRO A 34 9.02 -5.90 27.45
N ALA A 35 7.88 -6.60 27.32
CA ALA A 35 7.82 -8.02 26.98
C ALA A 35 7.69 -8.26 25.45
N ALA A 36 7.61 -7.21 24.64
CA ALA A 36 7.59 -7.34 23.19
C ALA A 36 8.91 -7.94 22.69
N THR A 37 8.80 -8.98 21.88
CA THR A 37 9.93 -9.53 21.13
C THR A 37 10.06 -8.78 19.81
N GLU A 38 11.31 -8.65 19.32
CA GLU A 38 11.56 -8.08 17.99
C GLU A 38 10.68 -8.77 16.94
N PRO A 39 10.10 -8.01 16.00
CA PRO A 39 9.28 -8.59 14.94
C PRO A 39 10.06 -9.68 14.20
N ILE A 40 9.48 -10.87 14.14
CA ILE A 40 10.05 -12.02 13.45
C ILE A 40 10.35 -11.63 12.00
N GLU A 41 11.60 -11.82 11.57
CA GLU A 41 12.02 -11.51 10.20
C GLU A 41 11.50 -12.59 9.25
N GLY A 42 10.38 -12.30 8.59
CA GLY A 42 9.81 -13.15 7.54
C GLY A 42 8.34 -13.51 7.76
N GLY A 43 7.63 -13.67 6.65
CA GLY A 43 6.17 -13.82 6.56
C GLY A 43 5.64 -13.02 5.36
N PRO A 44 4.39 -13.18 4.91
CA PRO A 44 3.80 -12.29 3.91
C PRO A 44 3.65 -10.90 4.54
N LYS A 45 4.74 -10.12 4.52
CA LYS A 45 4.72 -8.73 4.93
C LYS A 45 3.98 -7.99 3.82
N THR A 46 2.67 -7.81 4.01
CA THR A 46 1.91 -6.80 3.26
C THR A 46 2.56 -5.41 3.39
N SER A 47 3.46 -5.26 4.38
CA SER A 47 4.34 -4.14 4.69
C SER A 47 5.64 -3.99 3.87
N GLU A 48 6.05 -4.97 3.08
CA GLU A 48 7.30 -4.87 2.30
C GLU A 48 7.14 -3.91 1.11
N VAL A 49 8.13 -3.04 0.90
CA VAL A 49 8.18 -2.18 -0.29
C VAL A 49 8.49 -3.11 -1.47
N PRO A 50 7.76 -3.02 -2.60
CA PRO A 50 8.15 -3.76 -3.79
C PRO A 50 9.64 -3.51 -4.06
N PRO A 51 10.47 -4.54 -4.23
CA PRO A 51 11.88 -4.33 -4.54
C PRO A 51 12.00 -3.43 -5.78
N ASP A 52 13.07 -2.63 -5.81
CA ASP A 52 13.39 -1.84 -6.99
C ASP A 52 13.47 -2.78 -8.20
N ASP A 53 12.83 -2.37 -9.29
CA ASP A 53 12.76 -3.20 -10.49
C ASP A 53 14.17 -3.49 -11.04
N ILE A 54 14.45 -4.76 -11.29
CA ILE A 54 15.74 -5.21 -11.81
C ILE A 54 15.63 -5.27 -13.34
N PRO A 55 16.41 -4.46 -14.07
CA PRO A 55 16.43 -4.54 -15.51
C PRO A 55 17.06 -5.86 -15.94
N ARG A 56 16.54 -6.47 -17.00
CA ARG A 56 16.96 -7.79 -17.47
C ARG A 56 18.45 -7.89 -17.78
N ASN A 57 19.08 -6.79 -18.20
CA ASN A 57 20.52 -6.75 -18.46
C ASN A 57 21.40 -6.92 -17.20
N LYS A 58 20.84 -6.75 -16.00
CA LYS A 58 21.52 -6.96 -14.71
C LYS A 58 21.24 -8.33 -14.09
N LEU A 59 20.47 -9.20 -14.74
CA LEU A 59 20.07 -10.50 -14.16
C LEU A 59 21.26 -11.29 -13.60
N LEU A 60 22.35 -11.42 -14.36
CA LEU A 60 23.50 -12.21 -13.92
C LEU A 60 24.30 -11.57 -12.77
N SER A 61 24.26 -10.23 -12.63
CA SER A 61 24.95 -9.56 -11.51
C SER A 61 24.17 -9.61 -10.20
N GLU A 62 22.85 -9.77 -10.28
CA GLU A 62 21.97 -9.86 -9.10
C GLU A 62 21.81 -11.30 -8.58
N VAL A 63 22.19 -12.31 -9.38
CA VAL A 63 22.16 -13.71 -8.97
C VAL A 63 23.47 -14.07 -8.27
N ASP A 64 23.36 -14.48 -7.00
CA ASP A 64 24.50 -15.01 -6.25
C ASP A 64 24.84 -16.43 -6.72
N ILE A 65 25.96 -16.55 -7.45
CA ILE A 65 26.49 -17.83 -7.92
C ILE A 65 27.68 -18.24 -7.06
N SER A 66 27.60 -19.42 -6.45
CA SER A 66 28.65 -19.94 -5.57
C SER A 66 30.03 -20.00 -6.24
N SER A 67 31.03 -19.46 -5.55
CA SER A 67 32.44 -19.50 -5.97
C SER A 67 33.06 -20.90 -5.94
N ALA A 68 32.36 -21.91 -5.39
CA ALA A 68 32.83 -23.30 -5.37
C ALA A 68 32.69 -24.00 -6.73
N LEU A 69 31.98 -23.39 -7.69
CA LEU A 69 31.79 -23.94 -9.03
C LEU A 69 33.05 -23.81 -9.88
N THR A 70 33.31 -24.83 -10.68
CA THR A 70 34.30 -24.73 -11.77
C THR A 70 33.84 -23.72 -12.81
N LYS A 71 34.77 -23.18 -13.61
CA LYS A 71 34.45 -22.23 -14.69
C LYS A 71 33.42 -22.78 -15.67
N ASP A 72 33.49 -24.07 -15.99
CA ASP A 72 32.56 -24.71 -16.91
C ASP A 72 31.16 -24.85 -16.29
N GLN A 73 31.06 -25.20 -15.00
CA GLN A 73 29.78 -25.24 -14.29
C GLN A 73 29.15 -23.85 -14.15
N HIS A 74 29.97 -22.84 -13.87
CA HIS A 74 29.51 -21.44 -13.80
C HIS A 74 28.87 -21.01 -15.12
N ARG A 75 29.56 -21.28 -16.24
CA ARG A 75 29.05 -20.98 -17.59
C ARG A 75 27.78 -21.74 -17.94
N GLN A 76 27.66 -23.00 -17.54
CA GLN A 76 26.44 -23.79 -17.74
C GLN A 76 25.26 -23.20 -16.95
N LEU A 77 25.51 -22.78 -15.70
CA LEU A 77 24.48 -22.18 -14.86
C LEU A 77 24.01 -20.83 -15.42
N GLU A 78 24.94 -19.95 -15.82
CA GLU A 78 24.60 -18.68 -16.48
C GLU A 78 23.71 -18.90 -17.71
N ALA A 79 24.04 -19.89 -18.54
CA ALA A 79 23.25 -20.23 -19.71
C ALA A 79 21.81 -20.65 -19.35
N ILE A 80 21.64 -21.42 -18.26
CA ILE A 80 20.32 -21.83 -17.75
C ILE A 80 19.54 -20.63 -17.20
N VAL A 81 20.20 -19.75 -16.44
CA VAL A 81 19.57 -18.54 -15.89
C VAL A 81 19.07 -17.65 -17.02
N LEU A 82 19.90 -17.41 -18.03
CA LEU A 82 19.51 -16.62 -19.20
C LEU A 82 18.40 -17.29 -20.01
N SER A 83 18.45 -18.60 -20.22
CA SER A 83 17.38 -19.30 -20.95
C SER A 83 16.04 -19.27 -20.23
N ASN A 84 16.05 -19.10 -18.90
CA ASN A 84 14.87 -19.05 -18.05
C ASN A 84 14.62 -17.66 -17.45
N GLU A 85 15.15 -16.60 -18.06
CA GLU A 85 14.96 -15.21 -17.62
C GLU A 85 13.48 -14.85 -17.36
N GLN A 86 12.55 -15.51 -18.08
CA GLN A 86 11.12 -15.25 -17.98
C GLN A 86 10.52 -15.70 -16.65
N ALA A 87 11.22 -16.57 -15.90
CA ALA A 87 10.84 -17.00 -14.56
C ALA A 87 11.14 -15.93 -13.48
N PHE A 88 11.91 -14.89 -13.82
CA PHE A 88 12.26 -13.80 -12.91
C PHE A 88 11.38 -12.56 -13.17
N GLY A 89 11.05 -11.83 -12.11
CA GLY A 89 10.32 -10.56 -12.16
C GLY A 89 11.25 -9.42 -12.56
N LEU A 90 11.56 -9.32 -13.85
CA LEU A 90 12.46 -8.31 -14.44
C LEU A 90 11.66 -7.27 -15.23
N ASP A 91 12.24 -6.07 -15.39
CA ASP A 91 11.69 -4.96 -16.18
C ASP A 91 10.24 -4.57 -15.80
N GLY A 92 9.88 -4.74 -14.52
CA GLY A 92 8.60 -4.36 -13.94
C GLY A 92 7.48 -5.29 -14.37
N ARG A 93 7.83 -6.40 -15.03
CA ARG A 93 6.88 -7.33 -15.62
C ARG A 93 6.19 -8.15 -14.54
N LEU A 94 4.86 -8.14 -14.59
CA LEU A 94 4.04 -9.00 -13.76
C LEU A 94 3.78 -10.34 -14.46
N GLY A 95 3.70 -11.40 -13.66
CA GLY A 95 3.24 -12.70 -14.14
C GLY A 95 1.76 -12.64 -14.54
N ASN A 96 1.39 -13.37 -15.60
CA ASN A 96 0.00 -13.51 -16.02
C ASN A 96 -0.39 -14.99 -16.02
N TYR A 97 -1.44 -15.32 -15.28
CA TYR A 97 -2.07 -16.64 -15.33
C TYR A 97 -3.47 -16.49 -15.94
N PRO A 98 -3.78 -17.13 -17.08
CA PRO A 98 -4.99 -16.88 -17.86
C PRO A 98 -6.21 -17.59 -17.27
N SER A 99 -6.53 -17.29 -16.01
CA SER A 99 -7.70 -17.81 -15.31
C SER A 99 -8.53 -16.68 -14.75
N LYS A 100 -9.84 -16.91 -14.67
CA LYS A 100 -10.80 -15.99 -14.07
C LYS A 100 -11.26 -16.56 -12.74
N VAL A 101 -11.33 -15.70 -11.74
CA VAL A 101 -11.84 -16.04 -10.41
C VAL A 101 -13.21 -15.39 -10.24
N GLU A 102 -14.20 -16.18 -9.85
CA GLU A 102 -15.53 -15.68 -9.48
C GLU A 102 -15.61 -15.49 -7.96
N ILE A 103 -15.99 -14.29 -7.53
CA ILE A 103 -16.16 -13.97 -6.12
C ILE A 103 -17.61 -14.20 -5.73
N GLN A 104 -17.86 -15.27 -4.96
CA GLN A 104 -19.20 -15.62 -4.50
C GLN A 104 -19.69 -14.65 -3.41
N MET A 105 -20.83 -14.02 -3.64
CA MET A 105 -21.44 -13.10 -2.68
C MET A 105 -22.37 -13.84 -1.71
N LYS A 106 -22.54 -13.28 -0.50
CA LYS A 106 -23.54 -13.78 0.45
C LYS A 106 -24.96 -13.48 -0.06
N PRO A 107 -25.96 -14.35 0.18
CA PRO A 107 -27.34 -14.07 -0.19
C PRO A 107 -27.83 -12.73 0.39
N GLY A 108 -28.53 -11.93 -0.43
CA GLY A 108 -29.04 -10.62 -0.04
C GLY A 108 -28.03 -9.47 -0.05
N THR A 109 -26.79 -9.70 -0.51
CA THR A 109 -25.78 -8.65 -0.65
C THR A 109 -26.18 -7.63 -1.72
N THR A 110 -26.07 -6.35 -1.40
CA THR A 110 -26.33 -5.22 -2.32
C THR A 110 -25.09 -4.33 -2.46
N PRO A 111 -24.92 -3.62 -3.60
CA PRO A 111 -23.77 -2.75 -3.82
C PRO A 111 -23.59 -1.65 -2.78
N ILE A 112 -22.34 -1.43 -2.39
CA ILE A 112 -21.92 -0.35 -1.48
C ILE A 112 -20.94 0.55 -2.22
N SER A 113 -21.26 1.84 -2.27
CA SER A 113 -20.42 2.87 -2.87
C SER A 113 -20.13 3.96 -1.85
N LEU A 114 -18.87 4.06 -1.43
CA LEU A 114 -18.39 5.08 -0.50
C LEU A 114 -17.63 6.19 -1.25
N PRO A 115 -17.77 7.46 -0.84
CA PRO A 115 -17.03 8.55 -1.44
C PRO A 115 -15.52 8.45 -1.12
N PRO A 116 -14.63 8.89 -2.03
CA PRO A 116 -13.20 8.95 -1.77
C PRO A 116 -12.86 9.83 -0.56
N PHE A 117 -11.81 9.49 0.18
CA PHE A 117 -11.32 10.37 1.24
C PHE A 117 -10.76 11.68 0.67
N PRO A 118 -10.91 12.81 1.39
CA PRO A 118 -10.25 14.05 1.01
C PRO A 118 -8.72 13.87 0.97
N ALA A 119 -8.12 14.17 -0.18
CA ALA A 119 -6.68 14.14 -0.37
C ALA A 119 -6.18 15.56 -0.67
N SER A 120 -5.04 15.94 -0.09
CA SER A 120 -4.34 17.17 -0.49
C SER A 120 -3.83 17.04 -1.94
N PRO A 121 -3.55 18.14 -2.66
CA PRO A 121 -3.02 18.09 -4.02
C PRO A 121 -1.79 17.18 -4.17
N ALA A 122 -0.84 17.27 -3.23
CA ALA A 122 0.35 16.41 -3.22
C ALA A 122 0.02 14.91 -3.06
N LYS A 123 -0.93 14.56 -2.18
CA LYS A 123 -1.39 13.17 -2.03
C LYS A 123 -2.11 12.68 -3.29
N ARG A 124 -2.90 13.56 -3.93
CA ARG A 124 -3.63 13.23 -5.15
C ARG A 124 -2.68 12.89 -6.30
N GLU A 125 -1.61 13.66 -6.46
CA GLU A 125 -0.58 13.39 -7.47
C GLU A 125 0.06 12.00 -7.31
N ILE A 126 0.37 11.60 -6.06
CA ILE A 126 0.91 10.26 -5.77
C ILE A 126 -0.11 9.17 -6.14
N ILE A 127 -1.38 9.36 -5.77
CA ILE A 127 -2.45 8.41 -6.10
C ILE A 127 -2.58 8.28 -7.62
N ASP A 128 -2.62 9.40 -8.33
CA ASP A 128 -2.83 9.41 -9.78
C ASP A 128 -1.65 8.78 -10.52
N LYS A 129 -0.41 9.02 -10.06
CA LYS A 129 0.80 8.35 -10.59
C LYS A 129 0.72 6.83 -10.41
N GLN A 130 0.31 6.36 -9.24
CA GLN A 130 0.17 4.92 -8.97
C GLN A 130 -0.93 4.29 -9.82
N MET A 131 -2.08 4.96 -9.97
CA MET A 131 -3.18 4.48 -10.80
C MET A 131 -2.77 4.35 -12.26
N ASN A 132 -2.05 5.35 -12.80
CA ASN A 132 -1.55 5.31 -14.17
C ASN A 132 -0.59 4.13 -14.39
N ALA A 133 0.35 3.91 -13.45
CA ALA A 133 1.26 2.77 -13.53
C ALA A 133 0.51 1.42 -13.54
N TRP A 134 -0.52 1.25 -12.71
CA TRP A 134 -1.32 0.02 -12.69
C TRP A 134 -2.21 -0.16 -13.93
N ILE A 135 -2.70 0.92 -14.52
CA ILE A 135 -3.42 0.88 -15.80
C ILE A 135 -2.48 0.44 -16.92
N GLU A 136 -1.28 1.02 -16.99
CA GLU A 136 -0.25 0.66 -17.98
C GLU A 136 0.20 -0.79 -17.84
N LEU A 137 0.35 -1.29 -16.61
CA LEU A 137 0.66 -2.69 -16.31
C LEU A 137 -0.53 -3.65 -16.55
N GLY A 138 -1.73 -3.14 -16.83
CA GLY A 138 -2.93 -3.96 -17.02
C GLY A 138 -3.45 -4.64 -15.75
N VAL A 139 -3.06 -4.16 -14.56
CA VAL A 139 -3.52 -4.66 -13.26
C VAL A 139 -4.95 -4.20 -12.96
N ILE A 140 -5.28 -2.97 -13.39
CA ILE A 140 -6.61 -2.37 -13.24
C ILE A 140 -7.08 -1.79 -14.58
N GLU A 141 -8.38 -1.55 -14.68
CA GLU A 141 -9.00 -0.90 -15.82
C GLU A 141 -10.09 0.09 -15.38
N PRO A 142 -10.40 1.13 -16.19
CA PRO A 142 -11.55 1.98 -15.94
C PRO A 142 -12.86 1.18 -15.95
N SER A 143 -13.71 1.41 -14.95
CA SER A 143 -15.00 0.73 -14.84
C SER A 143 -16.10 1.68 -14.35
N LYS A 144 -17.37 1.33 -14.62
CA LYS A 144 -18.56 1.99 -14.08
C LYS A 144 -19.25 1.02 -13.13
N SER A 145 -18.74 0.94 -11.90
CA SER A 145 -19.22 -0.01 -10.90
C SER A 145 -20.21 0.64 -9.93
N PRO A 146 -21.29 -0.06 -9.52
CA PRO A 146 -22.11 0.36 -8.38
C PRO A 146 -21.38 0.13 -7.03
N TRP A 147 -20.22 -0.52 -7.05
CA TRP A 147 -19.33 -0.73 -5.91
C TRP A 147 -18.19 0.28 -5.93
N ALA A 148 -17.91 0.91 -4.80
CA ALA A 148 -16.75 1.77 -4.63
C ALA A 148 -16.25 1.76 -3.19
N ALA A 149 -14.93 1.66 -3.02
CA ALA A 149 -14.24 1.79 -1.74
C ALA A 149 -13.24 2.96 -1.80
N PRO A 150 -13.08 3.73 -0.72
CA PRO A 150 -12.15 4.85 -0.69
C PRO A 150 -10.70 4.36 -0.61
N VAL A 151 -9.80 5.08 -1.25
CA VAL A 151 -8.34 4.86 -1.18
C VAL A 151 -7.72 5.79 -0.16
N PHE A 152 -6.70 5.31 0.54
CA PHE A 152 -5.86 6.09 1.44
C PHE A 152 -4.38 5.76 1.21
N ILE A 153 -3.52 6.72 1.53
CA ILE A 153 -2.06 6.55 1.45
C ILE A 153 -1.55 6.12 2.81
N VAL A 154 -0.70 5.10 2.82
CA VAL A 154 0.06 4.66 3.98
C VAL A 154 1.53 4.97 3.73
N TYR A 155 2.14 5.74 4.63
CA TYR A 155 3.59 5.93 4.64
C TYR A 155 4.22 4.79 5.43
N ARG A 156 5.37 4.29 4.97
CA ARG A 156 6.16 3.28 5.67
C ARG A 156 7.47 3.89 6.10
N ASN A 157 7.80 3.79 7.39
CA ASN A 157 9.03 4.36 7.93
C ASN A 157 10.23 3.54 7.45
N GLY A 158 11.23 4.19 6.86
CA GLY A 158 12.49 3.56 6.42
C GLY A 158 12.97 3.99 5.03
N LYS A 159 12.09 4.56 4.21
CA LYS A 159 12.40 5.35 3.01
C LYS A 159 11.27 6.34 2.76
#